data_AF-A0A368F8R3-F1
#
_entry.id   AF-A0A368F8R3-F1
#
_cell.length_a   1.000
_cell.length_b   1.000
_cell.length_c   1.000
_cell.angle_alpha   90.00
_cell.angle_beta   90.00
_cell.angle_gamma   90.00
#
_symmetry.space_group_name_H-M   'P 1'
#
loop_
_entity.id
_entity.type
_entity.pdbx_description
1 polymer ?
#
loop_
_entity_poly.entity_id
_entity_poly.type
_entity_poly.pdbx_seq_one_letter_code
_entity_poly.pdbx_strand_id
1 'polypeptide(L)'
;MMSRIWLILLFVRIVSANLLSAGILSETVPLRPKNYQMIGFAQSALNQTEVEIRLSCVEESVDMVFQVQYALRSSPCDKEFFDAKRADNLRKLLTFYFSDPDHIPDAYSYDKMVYYKSSPQNFSCKDSHGSIIFTEPQPHPMVVKNVSGLIPFRDKRSDPVISTSLS
;
A
#
# COMPACT_ATOMS: atom_id res chain seq x y z
N MET A 1 -34.99 18.67 -30.31
CA MET A 1 -34.58 17.52 -29.47
C MET A 1 -33.09 17.13 -29.58
N MET A 2 -32.28 17.71 -30.48
CA MET A 2 -30.86 17.30 -30.65
C MET A 2 -29.86 17.96 -29.68
N SER A 3 -30.20 19.12 -29.09
CA SER A 3 -29.26 19.87 -28.21
C SER A 3 -29.07 19.21 -26.83
N ARG A 4 -30.07 18.50 -26.30
CA ARG A 4 -29.98 17.82 -24.99
C ARG A 4 -29.10 16.57 -25.02
N ILE A 5 -28.98 15.91 -26.18
CA ILE A 5 -28.17 14.69 -26.36
C ILE A 5 -26.67 15.05 -26.37
N TRP A 6 -26.33 16.22 -26.90
CA TRP A 6 -24.94 16.68 -26.99
C TRP A 6 -24.34 17.06 -25.62
N LEU A 7 -25.15 17.63 -24.71
CA LEU A 7 -24.72 17.92 -23.34
C LEU A 7 -24.42 16.64 -22.54
N ILE A 8 -25.21 15.59 -22.71
CA ILE A 8 -25.01 14.31 -22.00
C ILE A 8 -23.70 13.64 -22.44
N LEU A 9 -23.39 13.67 -23.75
CA LEU A 9 -22.13 13.13 -24.27
C LEU A 9 -20.89 13.91 -23.77
N LEU A 10 -21.02 15.22 -23.55
CA LEU A 10 -19.96 16.06 -23.00
C LEU A 10 -19.68 15.74 -21.52
N PHE A 11 -20.72 15.44 -20.72
CA PHE A 11 -20.55 15.01 -19.34
C PHE A 11 -19.91 13.62 -19.21
N VAL A 12 -20.23 12.68 -20.11
CA VAL A 12 -19.63 11.32 -20.08
C VAL A 12 -18.11 11.36 -20.26
N ARG A 13 -17.57 12.28 -21.08
CA ARG A 13 -16.12 12.43 -21.27
C ARG A 13 -15.38 13.03 -20.08
N ILE A 14 -16.04 13.85 -19.26
CA ILE A 14 -15.43 14.46 -18.08
C ILE A 14 -15.40 13.47 -16.90
N VAL A 15 -16.39 12.56 -16.82
CA VAL A 15 -16.49 11.56 -15.74
C VAL A 15 -15.45 10.43 -15.87
N SER A 16 -14.98 10.15 -17.07
CA SER A 16 -14.03 9.05 -17.35
C SER A 16 -12.57 9.39 -17.09
N ALA A 17 -12.25 10.65 -16.75
CA ALA A 17 -10.89 11.10 -16.47
C ALA A 17 -10.39 10.75 -15.05
N ASN A 18 -11.26 10.27 -14.14
CA ASN A 18 -10.93 10.11 -12.72
C ASN A 18 -10.89 8.65 -12.22
N LEU A 19 -10.84 7.65 -13.11
CA LEU A 19 -10.92 6.24 -12.71
C LEU A 19 -9.62 5.43 -12.88
N LEU A 20 -8.54 6.06 -13.32
CA LEU A 20 -7.27 5.36 -13.55
C LEU A 20 -6.21 5.89 -12.57
N SER A 21 -5.98 5.14 -11.50
CA SER A 21 -4.76 5.28 -10.70
C SER A 21 -3.54 5.10 -11.61
N ALA A 22 -2.47 5.85 -11.37
CA ALA A 22 -1.23 5.68 -12.11
C ALA A 22 -0.75 4.23 -12.03
N GLY A 23 -0.43 3.64 -13.19
CA GLY A 23 0.08 2.27 -13.28
C GLY A 23 1.52 2.11 -12.82
N ILE A 24 2.27 3.22 -12.74
CA ILE A 24 3.66 3.28 -12.29
C ILE A 24 3.74 4.32 -11.17
N LEU A 25 4.31 3.92 -10.04
CA LEU A 25 4.56 4.78 -8.89
C LEU A 25 6.07 4.75 -8.60
N SER A 26 6.65 5.91 -8.30
CA SER A 26 8.07 6.06 -8.00
C SER A 26 8.29 7.05 -6.87
N GLU A 27 9.34 6.81 -6.07
CA GLU A 27 9.74 7.69 -4.98
C GLU A 27 11.27 7.69 -4.88
N THR A 28 11.87 8.87 -4.73
CA THR A 28 13.31 9.03 -4.51
C THR A 28 13.60 9.12 -3.02
N VAL A 29 14.39 8.19 -2.50
CA VAL A 29 14.65 8.09 -1.06
C VAL A 29 16.11 8.39 -0.73
N PRO A 30 16.39 9.38 0.14
CA PRO A 30 17.74 9.65 0.60
C PRO A 30 18.17 8.58 1.63
N LEU A 31 19.02 7.67 1.20
CA LEU A 31 19.58 6.65 2.10
C LEU A 31 20.63 7.27 3.04
N ARG A 32 20.58 6.86 4.30
CA ARG A 32 21.51 7.29 5.35
C ARG A 32 22.09 6.06 6.04
N PRO A 33 23.37 6.06 6.42
CA PRO A 33 23.98 4.93 7.11
C PRO A 33 23.20 4.54 8.36
N LYS A 34 23.01 3.23 8.56
CA LYS A 34 22.35 2.63 9.74
C LYS A 34 20.89 3.05 9.97
N ASN A 35 20.24 3.63 8.97
CA ASN A 35 18.82 3.98 9.07
C ASN A 35 17.96 2.96 8.32
N TYR A 36 16.94 2.47 9.02
CA TYR A 36 15.85 1.71 8.42
C TYR A 36 14.79 2.67 7.89
N GLN A 37 14.39 2.48 6.64
CA GLN A 37 13.38 3.29 5.97
C GLN A 37 12.34 2.38 5.31
N MET A 38 11.09 2.80 5.38
CA MET A 38 9.97 2.08 4.76
C MET A 38 9.25 3.02 3.80
N ILE A 39 8.87 2.46 2.67
CA ILE A 39 8.17 3.14 1.59
C ILE A 39 6.92 2.32 1.30
N GLY A 40 5.81 2.99 1.04
CA GLY A 40 4.53 2.33 0.77
C GLY A 40 3.85 2.93 -0.44
N PHE A 41 3.49 2.06 -1.39
CA PHE A 41 2.73 2.43 -2.56
C PHE A 41 1.34 1.81 -2.48
N ALA A 42 0.31 2.63 -2.60
CA ALA A 42 -1.07 2.17 -2.70
C ALA A 42 -1.45 2.10 -4.18
N GLN A 43 -1.82 0.91 -4.65
CA GLN A 43 -2.22 0.68 -6.03
C GLN A 43 -3.48 -0.19 -6.07
N SER A 44 -4.45 0.21 -6.88
CA SER A 44 -5.60 -0.63 -7.20
C SER A 44 -5.15 -1.81 -8.05
N ALA A 45 -5.54 -3.01 -7.66
CA ALA A 45 -5.21 -4.24 -8.37
C ALA A 45 -6.47 -5.07 -8.65
N LEU A 46 -6.50 -5.73 -9.81
CA LEU A 46 -7.47 -6.77 -10.16
C LEU A 46 -6.83 -8.16 -10.06
N ASN A 47 -7.63 -9.21 -10.19
CA ASN A 47 -7.10 -10.57 -10.32
C ASN A 47 -6.09 -10.62 -11.49
N GLN A 48 -4.97 -11.32 -11.29
CA GLN A 48 -3.86 -11.43 -12.26
C GLN A 48 -3.07 -10.13 -12.50
N THR A 49 -3.14 -9.16 -11.57
CA THR A 49 -2.23 -8.00 -11.62
C THR A 49 -0.81 -8.44 -11.32
N GLU A 50 0.12 -8.12 -12.21
CA GLU A 50 1.55 -8.31 -12.01
C GLU A 50 2.19 -7.03 -11.48
N VAL A 51 3.12 -7.18 -10.53
CA VAL A 51 3.83 -6.06 -9.91
C VAL A 51 5.31 -6.23 -10.19
N GLU A 52 5.91 -5.20 -10.79
CA GLU A 52 7.36 -5.13 -11.01
C GLU A 52 7.94 -4.02 -10.12
N ILE A 53 8.98 -4.36 -9.36
CA ILE A 53 9.68 -3.41 -8.50
C ILE A 53 11.05 -3.13 -9.12
N ARG A 54 11.29 -1.86 -9.47
CA ARG A 54 12.58 -1.39 -9.99
C ARG A 54 13.27 -0.51 -8.96
N LEU A 55 14.57 -0.75 -8.78
CA LEU A 55 15.44 0.07 -7.94
C LEU A 55 16.50 0.68 -8.82
N SER A 56 16.73 1.98 -8.67
CA SER A 56 17.78 2.68 -9.39
C SER A 56 18.52 3.65 -8.48
N CYS A 57 19.84 3.68 -8.60
CA CYS A 57 20.68 4.65 -7.91
C CYS A 57 20.85 5.89 -8.77
N VAL A 58 20.81 7.06 -8.13
CA VAL A 58 21.02 8.34 -8.83
C VAL A 58 22.48 8.46 -9.32
N GLU A 59 23.43 7.95 -8.54
CA GLU A 59 24.85 7.88 -8.90
C GLU A 59 25.30 6.42 -8.91
N GLU A 60 25.69 5.92 -10.08
CA GLU A 60 26.04 4.50 -10.29
C GLU A 60 27.42 4.13 -9.70
N SER A 61 28.31 5.11 -9.54
CA SER A 61 29.69 4.90 -9.09
C SER A 61 29.85 4.89 -7.57
N VAL A 62 28.79 5.17 -6.81
CA VAL A 62 28.84 5.19 -5.34
C VAL A 62 28.81 3.77 -4.80
N ASP A 63 29.78 3.46 -3.92
CA ASP A 63 29.84 2.19 -3.19
C ASP A 63 28.82 2.18 -2.04
N MET A 64 27.54 2.13 -2.40
CA MET A 64 26.42 2.06 -1.47
C MET A 64 25.81 0.66 -1.50
N VAL A 65 25.83 0.00 -0.35
CA VAL A 65 25.25 -1.32 -0.15
C VAL A 65 24.13 -1.24 0.89
N PHE A 66 22.97 -1.80 0.58
CA PHE A 66 21.81 -1.83 1.48
C PHE A 66 20.98 -3.10 1.29
N GLN A 67 20.15 -3.40 2.29
CA GLN A 67 19.20 -4.50 2.23
C GLN A 67 17.82 -3.99 1.86
N VAL A 68 17.17 -4.69 0.93
CA VAL A 68 15.78 -4.42 0.52
C VAL A 68 14.93 -5.65 0.81
N GLN A 69 13.74 -5.39 1.32
CA GLN A 69 12.69 -6.38 1.52
C GLN A 69 11.37 -5.71 1.21
N TYR A 70 10.45 -6.40 0.51
CA TYR A 70 9.13 -5.86 0.22
C TYR A 70 8.03 -6.80 0.72
N ALA A 71 6.85 -6.22 0.91
CA ALA A 71 5.64 -6.96 1.17
C ALA A 71 4.52 -6.47 0.25
N LEU A 72 3.75 -7.39 -0.31
CA LEU A 72 2.52 -7.09 -1.02
C LEU A 72 1.35 -7.55 -0.17
N ARG A 73 0.38 -6.67 0.03
CA ARG A 73 -0.79 -6.91 0.86
C ARG A 73 -2.03 -6.38 0.17
N SER A 74 -3.02 -7.23 -0.03
CA SER A 74 -4.33 -6.79 -0.49
C SER A 74 -5.11 -6.17 0.66
N SER A 75 -5.89 -5.12 0.39
CA SER A 75 -7.02 -4.72 1.24
C SER A 75 -8.27 -4.58 0.37
N PRO A 76 -9.45 -5.01 0.85
CA PRO A 76 -10.71 -4.71 0.21
C PRO A 76 -11.14 -3.25 0.38
N CYS A 77 -10.47 -2.47 1.24
CA CYS A 77 -10.81 -1.08 1.53
C CYS A 77 -9.67 -0.14 1.12
N ASP A 78 -9.91 0.66 0.09
CA ASP A 78 -8.98 1.68 -0.39
C ASP A 78 -8.65 2.74 0.68
N LYS A 79 -9.64 3.11 1.51
CA LYS A 79 -9.47 4.07 2.62
C LYS A 79 -8.38 3.67 3.61
N GLU A 80 -8.14 2.37 3.78
CA GLU A 80 -7.07 1.83 4.63
C GLU A 80 -5.68 2.38 4.26
N PHE A 81 -5.48 2.71 2.99
CA PHE A 81 -4.22 3.25 2.47
C PHE A 81 -4.28 4.74 2.13
N PHE A 82 -5.47 5.32 1.92
CA PHE A 82 -5.61 6.77 1.74
C PHE A 82 -5.53 7.54 3.06
N ASP A 83 -6.12 7.01 4.15
CA ASP A 83 -5.99 7.61 5.48
C ASP A 83 -4.54 7.49 6.01
N ALA A 84 -3.80 6.49 5.55
CA ALA A 84 -2.37 6.30 5.83
C ALA A 84 -1.49 7.44 5.35
N LYS A 85 -1.87 8.16 4.28
CA LYS A 85 -1.09 9.25 3.70
C LYS A 85 -1.05 10.52 4.58
N ARG A 86 -1.74 10.53 5.74
CA ARG A 86 -1.60 11.60 6.74
C ARG A 86 -0.30 11.40 7.53
N ALA A 87 0.61 12.38 7.38
CA ALA A 87 2.05 12.26 7.60
C ALA A 87 2.50 11.70 8.97
N ASP A 88 1.78 11.95 10.06
CA ASP A 88 2.29 11.66 11.40
C ASP A 88 2.25 10.16 11.79
N ASN A 89 1.43 9.36 11.11
CA ASN A 89 1.25 7.94 11.41
C ASN A 89 1.68 6.98 10.29
N LEU A 90 2.09 7.49 9.12
CA LEU A 90 2.47 6.66 7.98
C LEU A 90 3.57 5.66 8.34
N ARG A 91 4.65 6.10 9.01
CA ARG A 91 5.75 5.21 9.40
C ARG A 91 5.26 4.09 10.32
N LYS A 92 4.45 4.40 11.34
CA LYS A 92 3.91 3.40 12.27
C LYS A 92 3.03 2.39 11.54
N LEU A 93 2.23 2.88 10.60
CA LEU A 93 1.35 2.03 9.80
C LEU A 93 2.13 1.12 8.87
N LEU A 94 3.15 1.63 8.18
CA LEU A 94 4.04 0.80 7.35
C LEU A 94 4.77 -0.24 8.21
N THR A 95 5.25 0.13 9.41
CA THR A 95 5.83 -0.84 10.36
C THR A 95 4.82 -1.92 10.71
N PHE A 96 3.59 -1.53 11.03
CA PHE A 96 2.51 -2.45 11.38
C PHE A 96 2.23 -3.43 10.22
N TYR A 97 1.94 -2.93 9.02
CA TYR A 97 1.67 -3.79 7.85
C TYR A 97 2.85 -4.69 7.45
N PHE A 98 4.08 -4.26 7.73
CA PHE A 98 5.27 -5.04 7.44
C PHE A 98 5.57 -6.12 8.49
N SER A 99 5.29 -5.83 9.76
CA SER A 99 5.73 -6.64 10.91
C SER A 99 4.63 -7.56 11.43
N ASP A 100 3.37 -7.14 11.32
CA ASP A 100 2.20 -7.85 11.84
C ASP A 100 1.18 -8.11 10.72
N PRO A 101 1.43 -9.12 9.87
CA PRO A 101 0.56 -9.41 8.74
C PRO A 101 -0.75 -10.08 9.13
N ASP A 102 -0.91 -10.58 10.36
CA ASP A 102 -2.09 -11.37 10.73
C ASP A 102 -3.19 -10.51 11.38
N HIS A 103 -2.93 -9.20 11.51
CA HIS A 103 -3.88 -8.24 12.06
C HIS A 103 -4.23 -7.10 11.10
N ILE A 104 -5.40 -6.51 11.32
CA ILE A 104 -5.89 -5.33 10.60
C ILE A 104 -6.20 -4.20 11.59
N PRO A 105 -6.13 -2.93 11.16
CA PRO A 105 -6.52 -1.82 12.03
C PRO A 105 -8.03 -1.89 12.35
N ASP A 106 -8.40 -1.56 13.59
CA ASP A 106 -9.77 -1.70 14.14
C ASP A 106 -10.85 -0.93 13.37
N ALA A 107 -10.45 0.07 12.58
CA ALA A 107 -11.35 0.83 11.73
C ALA A 107 -11.88 0.04 10.50
N TYR A 108 -11.34 -1.16 10.25
CA TYR A 108 -11.68 -1.99 9.09
C TYR A 108 -12.10 -3.39 9.52
N SER A 109 -12.93 -4.04 8.70
CA SER A 109 -13.47 -5.37 8.99
C SER A 109 -13.44 -6.25 7.74
N TYR A 110 -12.52 -7.21 7.73
CA TYR A 110 -12.47 -8.31 6.77
C TYR A 110 -11.76 -9.51 7.44
N ASP A 111 -12.06 -10.72 6.98
CA ASP A 111 -11.58 -11.98 7.57
C ASP A 111 -10.34 -12.53 6.88
N LYS A 112 -10.10 -12.12 5.62
CA LYS A 112 -9.03 -12.64 4.79
C LYS A 112 -8.32 -11.55 3.99
N MET A 113 -7.03 -11.76 3.77
CA MET A 113 -6.25 -10.98 2.81
C MET A 113 -5.26 -11.87 2.06
N VAL A 114 -4.82 -11.41 0.90
CA VAL A 114 -3.74 -12.02 0.14
C VAL A 114 -2.44 -11.29 0.49
N TYR A 115 -1.41 -12.04 0.83
CA TYR A 115 -0.15 -11.53 1.34
C TYR A 115 1.06 -12.18 0.69
N TYR A 116 2.12 -11.39 0.53
CA TYR A 116 3.44 -11.82 0.09
C TYR A 116 4.48 -11.03 0.87
N LYS A 117 5.57 -11.69 1.26
CA LYS A 117 6.76 -11.02 1.81
C LYS A 117 7.99 -11.66 1.23
N SER A 118 8.86 -10.86 0.62
CA SER A 118 10.10 -11.36 0.05
C SER A 118 11.10 -11.72 1.15
N SER A 119 12.08 -12.54 0.79
CA SER A 119 13.33 -12.63 1.55
C SER A 119 14.11 -11.32 1.44
N PRO A 120 14.88 -10.92 2.48
CA PRO A 120 15.79 -9.79 2.38
C PRO A 120 16.86 -10.03 1.30
N GLN A 121 17.16 -9.01 0.51
CA GLN A 121 18.18 -9.07 -0.53
C GLN A 121 19.19 -7.93 -0.38
N ASN A 122 20.46 -8.24 -0.59
CA ASN A 122 21.52 -7.23 -0.64
C ASN A 122 21.53 -6.59 -2.02
N PHE A 123 21.60 -5.27 -2.04
CA PHE A 123 21.70 -4.47 -3.25
C PHE A 123 22.92 -3.55 -3.16
N SER A 124 23.64 -3.42 -4.27
CA SER A 124 24.86 -2.63 -4.41
C SER A 124 24.73 -1.76 -5.65
N CYS A 125 24.76 -0.44 -5.49
CA CYS A 125 24.64 0.50 -6.62
C CYS A 125 25.72 0.28 -7.68
N LYS A 126 26.93 -0.05 -7.22
CA LYS A 126 28.11 -0.27 -8.06
C LYS A 126 28.03 -1.56 -8.86
N ASP A 127 27.61 -2.65 -8.21
CA ASP A 127 27.56 -3.98 -8.86
C ASP A 127 26.35 -4.13 -9.78
N SER A 128 25.28 -3.34 -9.54
CA SER A 128 24.07 -3.36 -10.35
C SER A 128 24.08 -2.34 -11.50
N HIS A 129 25.20 -1.66 -11.79
CA HIS A 129 25.25 -0.56 -12.76
C HIS A 129 24.13 0.47 -12.56
N GLY A 130 23.80 0.78 -11.30
CA GLY A 130 22.77 1.76 -10.96
C GLY A 130 21.32 1.37 -11.24
N SER A 131 20.99 0.20 -11.80
CA SER A 131 19.58 -0.21 -11.98
C SER A 131 19.38 -1.72 -11.95
N ILE A 132 18.39 -2.18 -11.19
CA ILE A 132 17.99 -3.59 -11.17
C ILE A 132 16.47 -3.74 -11.12
N ILE A 133 15.98 -4.79 -11.79
CA ILE A 133 14.65 -5.32 -11.56
C ILE A 133 14.74 -6.26 -10.38
N PHE A 134 13.99 -5.98 -9.31
CA PHE A 134 13.98 -6.83 -8.14
C PHE A 134 13.47 -8.22 -8.55
N THR A 135 14.32 -9.23 -8.42
CA THR A 135 14.00 -10.62 -8.75
C THR A 135 14.29 -11.47 -7.53
N GLU A 136 13.28 -12.16 -7.00
CA GLU A 136 13.50 -13.09 -5.90
C GLU A 136 14.14 -14.39 -6.40
N PRO A 137 15.22 -14.89 -5.76
CA PRO A 137 15.82 -16.16 -6.15
C PRO A 137 14.87 -17.35 -6.05
N GLN A 138 13.92 -17.29 -5.11
CA GLN A 138 12.91 -18.32 -4.87
C GLN A 138 11.54 -17.68 -4.72
N PRO A 139 10.90 -17.26 -5.83
CA PRO A 139 9.58 -16.65 -5.77
C PRO A 139 8.55 -17.69 -5.35
N HIS A 140 7.58 -17.28 -4.53
CA HIS A 140 6.47 -18.13 -4.10
C HIS A 140 5.14 -17.43 -4.41
N PRO A 141 4.02 -18.15 -4.58
CA PRO A 141 2.74 -17.47 -4.79
C PRO A 141 2.37 -16.61 -3.57
N MET A 142 1.55 -15.58 -3.79
CA MET A 142 0.89 -14.90 -2.67
C MET A 142 -0.03 -15.90 -1.94
N VAL A 143 -0.13 -15.77 -0.63
CA VAL A 143 -0.92 -16.67 0.22
C VAL A 143 -2.15 -15.97 0.78
N VAL A 144 -3.26 -16.69 0.83
CA VAL A 144 -4.45 -16.23 1.57
C VAL A 144 -4.18 -16.42 3.05
N LYS A 145 -4.26 -15.32 3.81
CA LYS A 145 -4.14 -15.27 5.26
C LYS A 145 -5.48 -14.90 5.87
N ASN A 146 -5.82 -15.56 6.97
CA ASN A 146 -6.89 -15.09 7.85
C ASN A 146 -6.34 -13.93 8.68
N VAL A 147 -7.16 -12.92 8.91
CA VAL A 147 -6.79 -11.75 9.69
C VAL A 147 -7.81 -11.47 10.78
N SER A 148 -7.35 -10.79 11.83
CA SER A 148 -8.21 -10.35 12.93
C SER A 148 -7.99 -8.87 13.24
N GLY A 149 -9.03 -8.19 13.74
CA GLY A 149 -8.85 -6.84 14.29
C GLY A 149 -7.95 -6.89 15.52
N LEU A 150 -7.23 -5.80 15.79
CA LEU A 150 -6.55 -5.68 17.08
C LEU A 150 -7.62 -5.55 18.16
N ILE A 151 -7.53 -6.37 19.21
CA ILE A 151 -8.48 -6.30 20.33
C ILE A 151 -7.88 -5.39 21.41
N PRO A 152 -8.48 -4.25 21.80
CA PRO A 152 -8.82 -3.04 21.03
C PRO A 152 -7.93 -1.82 21.41
N PHE A 153 -7.68 -0.90 20.48
CA PHE A 153 -7.59 0.53 20.84
C PHE A 153 -9.04 1.03 20.97
N ARG A 154 -9.65 0.80 22.14
CA ARG A 154 -11.07 1.07 22.42
C ARG A 154 -11.50 2.47 21.96
N ASP A 155 -12.28 2.52 20.89
CA ASP A 155 -13.07 3.69 20.50
C ASP A 155 -14.09 3.97 21.61
N LYS A 156 -13.93 5.10 22.31
CA LYS A 156 -14.99 5.65 23.16
C LYS A 156 -16.01 6.36 22.24
N ARG A 157 -16.67 5.61 21.36
CA ARG A 157 -17.99 6.02 20.89
C ARG A 157 -19.01 5.45 21.85
N SER A 158 -19.48 6.34 22.71
CA SER A 158 -20.58 6.13 23.65
C SER A 158 -21.75 5.41 22.99
N ASP A 159 -22.21 4.35 23.65
CA ASP A 159 -23.52 3.74 23.38
C ASP A 159 -24.61 4.84 23.40
N PRO A 160 -25.59 4.80 22.49
CA PRO A 160 -26.69 5.74 22.55
C PRO A 160 -27.50 5.48 23.82
N VAL A 161 -27.64 6.50 24.67
CA VAL A 161 -28.52 6.48 25.83
C VAL A 161 -29.94 6.26 25.31
N ILE A 162 -30.47 5.06 25.49
CA ILE A 162 -31.90 4.79 25.35
C ILE A 162 -32.59 5.53 26.49
N SER A 163 -33.14 6.71 26.20
CA SER A 163 -34.03 7.42 27.11
C SER A 163 -35.39 6.74 27.12
N THR A 164 -35.56 5.72 27.96
CA THR A 164 -36.90 5.34 28.44
C THR A 164 -37.27 6.24 29.59
N SER A 165 -38.09 7.25 29.30
CA SER A 165 -38.97 7.88 30.29
C SER A 165 -40.39 7.83 29.77
N LEU A 166 -41.05 6.72 30.09
CA LEU A 166 -42.49 6.59 30.19
C LEU A 166 -42.85 6.95 31.64
N SER A 167 -43.46 8.13 31.82
CA SER A 167 -44.44 8.47 32.87
C SER A 167 -44.84 9.92 32.70
#